data_AF-A0A0F6YIT2-F1
#
_entry.id   AF-A0A0F6YIT2-F1
#
_cell.length_a   1.000
_cell.length_b   1.000
_cell.length_c   1.000
_cell.angle_alpha   90.00
_cell.angle_beta   90.00
_cell.angle_gamma   90.00
#
_symmetry.space_group_name_H-M   'P 1'
#
loop_
_entity.id
_entity.type
_entity.pdbx_description
1 polymer ?
#
loop_
_entity_poly.entity_id
_entity_poly.type
_entity_poly.pdbx_seq_one_letter_code
_entity_poly.pdbx_strand_id
1 'polypeptide(L)' 'MPSGAALLISWIVTAGVWLFVHVLATVKLLRSDAIDRRTKSLGLVPLATPYVAWKAGARVSAVLWAALAVLYVVLRAMG' A
#
# COMPACT_ATOMS: atom_id res chain seq x y z
N MET A 1 -25.53 -2.62 -10.90
CA MET A 1 -24.88 -2.17 -9.65
C MET A 1 -24.45 -3.41 -8.87
N PRO A 2 -23.21 -3.47 -8.35
CA PRO A 2 -22.83 -4.58 -7.47
C PRO A 2 -23.77 -4.62 -6.26
N SER A 3 -24.08 -5.82 -5.76
CA SER A 3 -24.86 -5.95 -4.53
C SER A 3 -24.07 -5.35 -3.36
N GLY A 4 -24.75 -4.82 -2.34
CA GLY A 4 -24.08 -4.23 -1.16
C GLY A 4 -23.11 -5.20 -0.49
N ALA A 5 -23.43 -6.51 -0.50
CA ALA A 5 -22.55 -7.58 -0.03
C ALA A 5 -21.27 -7.71 -0.88
N ALA A 6 -21.40 -7.63 -2.21
CA ALA A 6 -20.24 -7.67 -3.10
C ALA A 6 -19.31 -6.46 -2.87
N LEU A 7 -19.87 -5.27 -2.69
CA LEU A 7 -19.09 -4.07 -2.39
C LEU A 7 -18.34 -4.20 -1.05
N LEU A 8 -18.99 -4.72 0.00
CA LEU A 8 -18.37 -4.95 1.30
C LEU A 8 -17.20 -5.95 1.20
N ILE A 9 -17.39 -7.06 0.48
CA ILE A 9 -16.32 -8.04 0.24
C ILE A 9 -15.16 -7.38 -0.50
N SER A 10 -15.42 -6.58 -1.54
CA SER A 10 -14.38 -5.84 -2.25
C SER A 10 -13.61 -4.88 -1.34
N TRP A 11 -14.29 -4.19 -0.41
CA TRP A 11 -13.65 -3.34 0.59
C TRP A 11 -12.73 -4.13 1.52
N ILE A 12 -13.21 -5.26 2.05
CA ILE A 12 -12.43 -6.13 2.95
C ILE A 12 -11.19 -6.67 2.24
N VAL A 13 -11.35 -7.19 1.02
CA VAL A 13 -10.24 -7.72 0.22
C VAL A 13 -9.23 -6.60 -0.10
N THR A 14 -9.71 -5.43 -0.51
CA THR A 14 -8.83 -4.29 -0.84
C THR A 14 -8.03 -3.84 0.39
N ALA A 15 -8.67 -3.71 1.55
CA ALA A 15 -7.99 -3.37 2.80
C ALA A 15 -6.95 -4.43 3.20
N GLY A 16 -7.28 -5.72 3.04
CA GLY A 16 -6.36 -6.83 3.32
C GLY A 16 -5.12 -6.81 2.41
N VAL A 17 -5.31 -6.66 1.09
CA VAL A 17 -4.20 -6.56 0.13
C VAL A 17 -3.36 -5.32 0.42
N TRP A 18 -3.99 -4.20 0.75
CA TRP A 18 -3.30 -2.98 1.12
C TRP A 18 -2.41 -3.15 2.35
N LEU A 19 -2.92 -3.78 3.40
CA LEU A 19 -2.15 -4.05 4.61
C LEU A 19 -0.98 -4.98 4.31
N PHE A 20 -1.20 -6.02 3.51
CA PHE A 20 -0.16 -6.95 3.10
C PHE A 20 0.96 -6.27 2.32
N VAL A 21 0.62 -5.45 1.32
CA VAL A 21 1.60 -4.69 0.53
C VAL A 21 2.37 -3.70 1.41
N HIS A 22 1.69 -3.04 2.36
CA HIS A 22 2.31 -2.14 3.34
C HIS A 22 3.32 -2.86 4.24
N VAL A 23 2.95 -4.01 4.80
CA VAL A 23 3.86 -4.83 5.62
C VAL A 23 5.07 -5.30 4.81
N LEU A 24 4.86 -5.80 3.59
CA LEU A 24 5.97 -6.21 2.71
C LEU A 24 6.92 -5.05 2.38
N ALA A 25 6.38 -3.87 2.06
CA ALA A 25 7.17 -2.67 1.81
C ALA A 25 7.99 -2.28 3.04
N THR A 26 7.35 -2.32 4.22
CA THR A 26 7.98 -1.99 5.50
C THR A 26 9.10 -2.97 5.84
N VAL A 27 8.89 -4.28 5.69
CA VAL A 27 9.93 -5.28 5.93
C VAL A 27 11.13 -5.07 5.02
N LYS A 28 10.90 -4.81 3.72
CA LYS A 28 11.99 -4.51 2.77
C LYS A 28 12.73 -3.23 3.14
N LEU A 29 12.00 -2.20 3.54
CA LEU A 29 12.56 -0.92 3.98
C LEU A 29 13.44 -1.07 5.22
N LEU A 30 12.95 -1.78 6.24
CA LEU A 30 13.69 -1.98 7.49
C LEU A 30 15.00 -2.74 7.26
N ARG A 31 15.00 -3.69 6.31
CA ARG A 31 16.18 -4.46 5.88
C ARG A 31 17.11 -3.72 4.92
N SER A 32 16.73 -2.55 4.41
CA SER A 32 17.55 -1.80 3.46
C SER A 32 18.60 -0.97 4.18
N ASP A 33 19.88 -1.13 3.84
CA ASP A 33 20.97 -0.30 4.37
C ASP A 33 21.13 1.02 3.60
N ALA A 34 20.44 1.16 2.47
CA ALA A 34 20.50 2.35 1.62
C ALA A 34 19.78 3.58 2.21
N ILE A 35 19.02 3.40 3.30
CA ILE A 35 18.15 4.44 3.87
C ILE A 35 18.43 4.62 5.36
N ASP A 36 18.50 5.88 5.79
CA ASP A 36 18.71 6.27 7.18
C ASP A 36 17.49 5.98 8.08
N ARG A 37 17.72 5.93 9.39
CA ARG A 37 16.71 5.58 10.40
C ARG A 37 15.50 6.52 10.39
N ARG A 38 15.69 7.82 10.10
CA ARG A 38 14.60 8.80 10.07
C ARG A 38 13.70 8.56 8.87
N THR A 39 14.28 8.34 7.69
CA THR A 39 13.50 8.00 6.49
C THR A 39 12.80 6.64 6.63
N LYS A 40 13.42 5.66 7.32
CA LYS A 40 12.73 4.40 7.67
C LYS A 40 11.47 4.62 8.51
N SER A 41 11.51 5.53 9.49
CA SER A 41 10.34 5.86 10.31
C SER A 41 9.20 6.49 9.49
N LEU A 42 9.52 7.30 8.47
CA LEU A 42 8.51 7.85 7.56
C LEU A 42 7.80 6.76 6.78
N GLY A 43 8.51 5.70 6.37
CA GLY A 43 7.92 4.59 5.64
C GLY A 43 6.96 3.72 6.46
N LEU A 44 6.89 3.90 7.79
CA LEU A 44 5.86 3.30 8.64
C LEU A 44 4.49 3.96 8.44
N VAL A 45 4.49 5.23 8.01
CA VAL A 45 3.27 5.96 7.67
C VAL A 45 2.79 5.46 6.31
N PRO A 46 1.61 4.84 6.21
CA PRO A 46 1.18 4.17 4.99
C PRO A 46 1.19 5.08 3.75
N LEU A 47 0.73 6.33 3.89
CA LEU A 47 0.73 7.30 2.79
C LEU A 47 2.13 7.62 2.25
N ALA A 48 3.17 7.53 3.09
CA ALA A 48 4.55 7.78 2.70
C ALA A 48 5.29 6.50 2.25
N THR A 49 4.75 5.32 2.57
CA THR A 49 5.32 4.01 2.24
C THR A 49 5.67 3.83 0.76
N PRO A 50 4.84 4.16 -0.25
CA PRO A 50 5.23 3.98 -1.64
C PRO A 50 6.46 4.81 -2.03
N TYR A 51 6.52 6.06 -1.58
CA TYR A 51 7.65 6.94 -1.86
C TYR A 51 8.95 6.44 -1.22
N VAL A 52 8.88 6.06 0.05
CA VAL A 52 10.05 5.58 0.80
C VAL A 52 10.49 4.20 0.29
N ALA A 53 9.56 3.30 -0.02
CA ALA A 53 9.84 2.00 -0.63
C ALA A 53 10.51 2.14 -2.01
N TRP A 54 10.09 3.12 -2.82
CA TRP A 54 10.73 3.42 -4.10
C TRP A 54 12.20 3.81 -3.91
N LYS A 55 12.48 4.72 -2.99
CA LYS A 55 13.85 5.12 -2.65
C LYS A 55 14.69 3.95 -2.13
N ALA A 56 14.08 3.01 -1.40
CA ALA A 56 14.75 1.84 -0.85
C ALA A 56 15.00 0.73 -1.89
N GLY A 57 14.61 0.94 -3.15
CA GLY A 57 14.71 -0.07 -4.22
C GLY A 57 13.54 -1.06 -4.28
N ALA A 58 12.56 -0.97 -3.36
CA ALA A 58 11.37 -1.81 -3.33
C ALA A 58 10.27 -1.32 -4.30
N ARG A 59 10.62 -1.16 -5.59
CA ARG A 59 9.76 -0.59 -6.63
C ARG A 59 8.44 -1.34 -6.83
N VAL A 60 8.46 -2.67 -6.78
CA VAL A 60 7.25 -3.50 -6.92
C VAL A 60 6.21 -3.15 -5.86
N SER A 61 6.64 -2.97 -4.61
CA SER A 61 5.73 -2.62 -3.51
C SER A 61 5.13 -1.23 -3.70
N ALA A 62 5.89 -0.28 -4.22
CA ALA A 62 5.41 1.07 -4.53
C ALA A 62 4.38 1.08 -5.67
N VAL A 63 4.60 0.28 -6.72
CA VAL A 63 3.65 0.13 -7.85
C VAL A 63 2.34 -0.51 -7.39
N LEU A 64 2.42 -1.58 -6.59
CA LEU A 64 1.23 -2.23 -6.01
C LEU A 64 0.42 -1.25 -5.14
N TRP A 65 1.11 -0.38 -4.40
CA TRP A 65 0.47 0.69 -3.63
C TRP A 65 -0.32 1.67 -4.50
N ALA A 66 0.26 2.11 -5.63
CA ALA A 66 -0.43 3.00 -6.57
C ALA A 66 -1.66 2.29 -7.19
N ALA A 67 -1.54 1.02 -7.55
CA ALA A 67 -2.65 0.23 -8.07
C ALA A 67 -3.80 0.12 -7.05
N LEU A 68 -3.48 -0.08 -5.77
CA LEU A 68 -4.48 -0.12 -4.69
C LEU A 68 -5.15 1.24 -4.46
N ALA A 69 -4.42 2.35 -4.60
CA ALA A 69 -5.01 3.68 -4.53
C ALA A 69 -6.02 3.92 -5.68
N VAL A 70 -5.70 3.47 -6.90
CA VAL A 70 -6.66 3.51 -8.02
C VAL A 70 -7.87 2.64 -7.73
N LEU A 71 -7.66 1.40 -7.27
CA LEU A 71 -8.76 0.49 -6.92
C LEU A 71 -9.68 1.10 -5.86
N TYR A 72 -9.13 1.75 -4.84
CA TYR A 72 -9.89 2.46 -3.82
C TYR A 72 -10.81 3.53 -4.44
N VAL A 73 -10.28 4.37 -5.34
CA VAL A 73 -11.07 5.42 -6.02
C VAL A 73 -12.20 4.82 -6.84
N VAL A 74 -11.93 3.72 -7.55
CA VAL A 74 -12.95 3.00 -8.33
C VAL A 74 -14.05 2.46 -7.43
N LEU A 75 -13.68 1.74 -6.36
CA LEU A 75 -14.66 1.20 -5.40
C LEU A 75 -15.48 2.30 -4.73
N ARG A 76 -14.86 3.45 -4.44
CA ARG A 76 -15.53 4.61 -3.87
C ARG A 76 -16.50 5.29 -4.85
N ALA A 77 -16.23 5.26 -6.15
CA ALA A 77 -17.13 5.79 -7.17
C ALA A 77 -18.31 4.85 -7.47
N MET A 78 -18.19 3.56 -7.14
CA MET A 78 -19.21 2.53 -7.39
C MET A 78 -20.20 2.34 -6.24
N GLY A 79 -19.85 2.76 -5.02
CA GLY A 79 -20.68 2.66 -3.82
C GLY A 79 -21.30 3.99 -3.44
#